data_AF-A0A6M1ZSI0-F1
#
_entry.id   AF-A0A6M1ZSI0-F1
#
_cell.length_a   1.000
_cell.length_b   1.000
_cell.length_c   1.000
_cell.angle_alpha   90.00
_cell.angle_beta   90.00
_cell.angle_gamma   90.00
#
_symmetry.space_group_name_H-M   'P 1'
#
loop_
_entity.id
_entity.type
_entity.pdbx_description
1 polymer ?
#
loop_
_entity_poly.entity_id
_entity_poly.type
_entity_poly.pdbx_seq_one_letter_code
_entity_poly.pdbx_strand_id
1 'polypeptide(L)' 'MLENLKNLKLRNWIEEIVELCQPNRVYLCNGSEAEYQELAAELVKNKTFIPLNEQLRPNSFLARSDPKD' A
#
# COMPACT_ATOMS: atom_id res chain seq x y z
N MET A 1 -6.19 8.27 -15.03
CA MET A 1 -5.37 7.30 -14.25
C MET A 1 -5.69 5.85 -14.61
N LEU A 2 -6.97 5.46 -14.73
CA LEU A 2 -7.38 4.11 -15.13
C LEU A 2 -7.38 3.85 -16.65
N GLU A 3 -7.20 4.89 -17.46
CA GLU A 3 -7.18 4.82 -18.93
C GLU A 3 -6.09 3.87 -19.47
N ASN A 4 -4.96 3.76 -18.76
CA ASN A 4 -3.84 2.89 -19.14
C ASN A 4 -4.07 1.40 -18.81
N LEU A 5 -5.12 1.06 -18.06
CA LEU A 5 -5.48 -0.33 -17.77
C LEU A 5 -6.14 -0.97 -19.00
N LYS A 6 -5.52 -1.97 -19.61
CA LYS A 6 -6.09 -2.63 -20.80
C LYS A 6 -7.31 -3.51 -20.50
N ASN A 7 -7.41 -4.03 -19.28
CA ASN A 7 -8.50 -4.91 -18.88
C ASN A 7 -9.75 -4.09 -18.51
N LEU A 8 -10.74 -4.10 -19.40
CA LEU A 8 -11.99 -3.34 -19.22
C LEU A 8 -12.80 -3.81 -17.99
N LYS A 9 -12.84 -5.12 -17.73
CA LYS A 9 -13.57 -5.65 -16.57
C LYS A 9 -12.97 -5.16 -15.26
N LEU A 10 -11.63 -5.15 -15.17
CA LEU A 10 -10.92 -4.62 -14.01
C LEU A 10 -11.19 -3.12 -13.84
N ARG A 11 -11.16 -2.35 -14.93
CA ARG A 11 -11.42 -0.90 -14.87
C ARG A 11 -12.81 -0.60 -14.32
N ASN A 12 -13.84 -1.23 -14.89
CA ASN A 12 -15.22 -1.00 -14.47
C ASN A 12 -15.43 -1.37 -13.00
N TRP A 13 -14.81 -2.46 -12.55
CA TRP A 13 -14.87 -2.85 -11.14
C TRP A 13 -14.18 -1.81 -10.23
N ILE A 14 -13.02 -1.29 -10.60
CA ILE A 14 -12.36 -0.23 -9.82
C ILE A 14 -13.25 1.02 -9.73
N GLU A 15 -13.89 1.41 -10.84
CA GLU A 15 -14.81 2.56 -10.88
C GLU A 15 -16.01 2.36 -9.93
N GLU A 16 -16.62 1.18 -9.93
CA GLU A 16 -17.71 0.80 -9.01
C GLU A 16 -17.28 0.91 -7.54
N ILE A 17 -16.09 0.41 -7.19
CA ILE A 17 -15.58 0.46 -5.82
C ILE A 17 -15.19 1.89 -5.41
N VAL A 18 -14.69 2.71 -6.33
CA VAL A 18 -14.40 4.12 -6.05
C VAL A 18 -15.68 4.89 -5.78
N GLU A 19 -16.74 4.65 -6.56
CA GLU A 19 -18.06 5.24 -6.33
C GLU A 19 -18.65 4.81 -4.99
N LEU A 20 -18.44 3.56 -4.58
CA LEU A 20 -18.94 3.06 -3.29
C LEU A 20 -18.15 3.59 -2.09
N CYS A 21 -16.82 3.49 -2.13
CA CYS A 21 -15.95 3.77 -0.97
C CYS A 21 -15.53 5.25 -0.86
N GLN A 22 -15.67 6.02 -1.94
CA GLN A 22 -15.29 7.44 -2.01
C GLN A 22 -13.88 7.74 -1.44
N PRO A 23 -12.82 7.01 -1.86
CA PRO A 23 -11.48 7.21 -1.32
C PRO A 23 -10.88 8.56 -1.76
N ASN A 24 -10.01 9.14 -0.95
CA ASN A 24 -9.30 10.37 -1.32
C ASN A 24 -8.38 10.20 -2.55
N ARG A 25 -7.84 9.00 -2.75
CA ARG A 25 -6.94 8.68 -3.86
C ARG A 25 -6.97 7.18 -4.16
N VAL A 26 -6.83 6.84 -5.43
CA VAL A 26 -6.52 5.48 -5.90
C VAL A 26 -5.06 5.43 -6.33
N TYR A 27 -4.37 4.36 -5.95
CA TYR A 27 -2.99 4.07 -6.36
C TYR A 27 -2.92 2.63 -6.87
N LEU A 28 -2.35 2.43 -8.06
CA LEU A 28 -2.16 1.10 -8.64
C LEU A 28 -0.74 0.65 -8.36
N CYS A 29 -0.60 -0.36 -7.51
CA CYS A 29 0.71 -0.89 -7.13
C CYS A 29 1.41 -1.54 -8.34
N ASN A 30 2.66 -1.18 -8.57
CA ASN A 30 3.52 -1.68 -9.63
C ASN A 30 4.51 -2.77 -9.13
N GLY A 31 4.64 -2.94 -7.81
CA GLY A 31 5.49 -3.96 -7.17
C GLY A 31 7.00 -3.70 -7.26
N SER A 32 7.41 -2.48 -7.62
CA SER A 32 8.83 -2.12 -7.68
C SER A 32 9.43 -1.93 -6.28
N GLU A 33 10.76 -2.05 -6.20
CA GLU A 33 11.48 -1.78 -4.95
C GLU A 33 11.28 -0.33 -4.47
N ALA A 34 11.25 0.63 -5.39
CA ALA A 34 10.98 2.03 -5.05
C ALA A 34 9.61 2.21 -4.40
N GLU A 35 8.58 1.57 -4.97
CA GLU A 35 7.23 1.57 -4.37
C GLU A 35 7.21 0.93 -2.99
N TYR A 36 7.91 -0.21 -2.82
CA TYR A 36 8.02 -0.86 -1.52
C TYR A 36 8.64 0.08 -0.48
N GLN A 37 9.77 0.72 -0.82
CA GLN A 37 10.47 1.64 0.09
C GLN A 37 9.62 2.86 0.44
N GLU A 38 8.89 3.43 -0.53
CA GLU A 38 7.96 4.54 -0.31
C GLU A 38 6.84 4.16 0.67
N LEU A 39 6.19 3.00 0.46
CA LEU A 39 5.11 2.52 1.33
C LEU A 39 5.62 2.14 2.72
N ALA A 40 6.77 1.47 2.82
CA ALA A 40 7.38 1.13 4.10
C ALA A 40 7.72 2.38 4.91
N ALA A 41 8.29 3.41 4.26
CA ALA A 41 8.58 4.69 4.90
C ALA A 41 7.30 5.39 5.38
N GLU A 42 6.21 5.35 4.61
CA GLU A 42 4.92 5.88 5.03
C GLU A 42 4.37 5.16 6.26
N LEU A 43 4.46 3.83 6.31
CA LEU A 43 4.03 3.02 7.46
C LEU A 43 4.86 3.29 8.72
N VAL A 44 6.16 3.56 8.58
CA VAL A 44 7.02 3.97 9.70
C VAL A 44 6.62 5.38 10.18
N LYS A 45 6.39 6.32 9.27
CA LYS A 45 5.92 7.67 9.58
C LYS A 45 4.60 7.65 10.35
N ASN A 46 3.68 6.75 9.96
CA ASN A 46 2.38 6.57 10.60
C ASN A 46 2.43 5.70 11.87
N LYS A 47 3.61 5.24 12.29
CA LYS A 47 3.86 4.37 13.47
C LYS A 47 3.19 2.99 13.40
N THR A 48 2.70 2.59 12.24
CA THR A 48 2.26 1.21 11.98
C THR A 48 3.45 0.26 11.99
N PHE A 49 4.58 0.70 11.42
CA PHE A 49 5.84 -0.03 11.39
C PHE A 49 6.88 0.57 12.33
N ILE A 50 7.68 -0.32 12.93
CA ILE A 50 8.88 0.00 13.68
C ILE A 50 10.07 -0.65 12.96
N PRO A 51 11.06 0.11 12.49
CA PRO A 51 12.27 -0.45 11.89
C PRO A 51 13.00 -1.37 12.86
N LEU A 52 13.44 -2.53 12.38
CA LEU A 52 14.29 -3.44 13.15
C LEU A 52 15.76 -3.02 13.05
N ASN A 53 16.61 -3.72 13.80
CA ASN A 53 18.05 -3.49 13.73
C ASN A 53 18.58 -3.89 12.34
N GLU A 54 19.10 -2.91 11.59
CA GLU A 54 19.54 -3.07 10.21
C GLU A 54 20.72 -4.05 10.03
N GLN A 55 21.59 -4.19 11.03
CA GLN A 55 22.72 -5.13 10.96
C GLN A 55 22.28 -6.59 11.11
N LEU A 56 21.20 -6.82 11.87
CA LEU A 56 20.70 -8.16 12.14
C LEU A 56 19.56 -8.56 11.19
N ARG A 57 18.73 -7.60 10.82
CA ARG A 57 17.53 -7.76 10.01
C ARG A 57 17.35 -6.55 9.10
N PRO A 58 18.15 -6.46 8.03
CA PRO A 58 18.05 -5.35 7.09
C PRO A 58 16.67 -5.30 6.44
N ASN A 59 16.20 -4.10 6.13
CA ASN A 59 14.91 -3.87 5.45
C ASN A 59 13.72 -4.60 6.11
N SER A 60 13.71 -4.68 7.45
CA SER A 60 12.72 -5.44 8.21
C SER A 60 12.01 -4.55 9.23
N PHE A 61 10.71 -4.81 9.44
CA PHE A 61 9.84 -3.99 10.29
C PHE A 61 9.02 -4.85 11.24
N LEU A 62 8.68 -4.28 12.40
CA LEU A 62 7.71 -4.82 13.34
C LEU A 62 6.40 -4.05 13.23
N ALA A 63 5.30 -4.78 13.01
CA ALA A 63 3.94 -4.29 13.17
C ALA A 63 3.29 -4.95 14.38
N ARG A 64 2.38 -4.24 15.05
CA ARG A 64 1.56 -4.78 16.14
C ARG A 64 0.12 -4.38 15.86
N SER A 65 -0.72 -5.35 15.50
CA SER A 65 -2.16 -5.13 15.28
C SER A 65 -2.89 -4.88 16.60
N ASP A 66 -4.12 -4.40 16.49
CA ASP A 66 -5.05 -4.44 17.62
C ASP A 66 -5.32 -5.91 17.98
N PRO A 67 -5.31 -6.33 19.26
CA PRO A 67 -5.61 -7.70 19.64
C PRO A 67 -7.00 -8.22 19.22
N LYS A 68 -7.91 -7.35 18.81
CA LYS A 68 -9.27 -7.67 18.36
C LYS A 68 -9.42 -7.81 16.84
N ASP A 69 -8.36 -7.50 16.09
CA ASP A 69 -8.29 -7.57 14.63
C ASP A 69 -7.31 -8.68 14.20
#